data_AF-A0A645HTC6-F1
#
_entry.id   AF-A0A645HTC6-F1
#
_cell.length_a   1.000
_cell.length_b   1.000
_cell.length_c   1.000
_cell.angle_alpha   90.00
_cell.angle_beta   90.00
_cell.angle_gamma   90.00
#
_symmetry.space_group_name_H-M   'P 1'
#
loop_
_entity.id
_entity.type
_entity.pdbx_description
1 polymer ?
#
loop_
_entity_poly.entity_id
_entity_poly.type
_entity_poly.pdbx_seq_one_letter_code
_entity_poly.pdbx_strand_id
1 'polypeptide(L)'
;MNFWGFTPKILKDCQEIFDDFIRKGIEENPMKCEHVLPTAVGQLVKEGKCKVKVMSSADHWFGVTYKEDKPGVVQKLQECKDKGLYPFDLWK
;
A
#
# COMPACT_ATOMS: atom_id res chain seq x y z
N MET A 1 -0.21 -2.18 -5.25
CA MET A 1 -1.21 -1.19 -4.79
C MET A 1 -1.46 -1.35 -3.30
N ASN A 2 -0.91 -0.45 -2.49
CA ASN A 2 -0.95 -0.53 -1.03
C ASN A 2 -1.92 0.51 -0.46
N PHE A 3 -3.22 0.37 -0.77
CA PHE A 3 -4.25 1.29 -0.30
C PHE A 3 -5.23 0.55 0.61
N TRP A 4 -5.22 0.92 1.88
CA TRP A 4 -5.96 0.24 2.94
C TRP A 4 -6.75 1.24 3.77
N GLY A 5 -7.94 0.85 4.19
CA GLY A 5 -8.71 1.52 5.24
C GLY A 5 -8.63 0.72 6.53
N PHE A 6 -8.19 1.35 7.61
CA PHE A 6 -8.11 0.71 8.93
C PHE A 6 -8.77 1.57 10.01
N THR A 7 -9.20 0.93 11.10
CA THR A 7 -9.48 1.61 12.37
C THR A 7 -8.22 1.62 13.24
N PRO A 8 -8.12 2.51 14.25
CA PRO A 8 -6.94 2.57 15.12
C PRO A 8 -6.58 1.24 15.83
N LYS A 9 -7.55 0.32 15.98
CA LYS A 9 -7.32 -1.03 16.56
C LYS A 9 -6.20 -1.78 15.84
N ILE A 10 -6.02 -1.58 14.53
CA ILE A 10 -5.00 -2.29 13.74
C ILE A 10 -3.58 -2.07 14.29
N LEU A 11 -3.31 -0.91 14.89
CA LEU A 11 -1.99 -0.59 15.42
C LEU A 11 -1.63 -1.51 16.58
N LYS A 12 -2.59 -1.80 17.46
CA LYS A 12 -2.40 -2.75 18.56
C LYS A 12 -2.18 -4.17 18.03
N ASP A 13 -3.03 -4.61 17.11
CA ASP A 13 -2.95 -5.96 16.55
C ASP A 13 -1.61 -6.18 15.79
N CYS A 14 -1.15 -5.16 15.06
CA CYS A 14 0.13 -5.20 14.35
C CYS A 14 1.35 -5.07 15.29
N GLN A 15 1.24 -4.38 16.42
CA GLN A 15 2.34 -4.25 17.37
C GLN A 15 2.78 -5.62 17.90
N GLU A 16 1.82 -6.46 18.30
CA GLU A 16 2.10 -7.81 18.80
C GLU A 16 2.84 -8.66 17.75
N ILE A 17 2.38 -8.60 16.49
CA ILE A 17 3.01 -9.29 15.35
C ILE A 17 4.43 -8.74 15.10
N PHE A 18 4.58 -7.42 15.14
CA PHE A 18 5.85 -6.76 14.87
C PHE A 18 6.91 -7.08 15.94
N ASP A 19 6.52 -7.12 17.22
CA ASP A 19 7.43 -7.48 18.31
C ASP A 19 7.97 -8.90 18.15
N ASP A 20 7.11 -9.86 17.78
CA ASP A 20 7.51 -11.23 17.49
C ASP A 20 8.40 -11.35 16.26
N PHE A 21 8.06 -10.60 15.21
CA PHE A 21 8.86 -10.55 13.99
C PHE A 21 10.26 -10.01 14.25
N ILE A 22 10.39 -8.88 14.94
CA ILE A 22 11.69 -8.22 15.18
C ILE A 22 12.59 -9.10 16.04
N ARG A 23 12.06 -9.76 17.08
CA ARG A 23 12.83 -10.69 17.91
C ARG A 23 13.52 -11.77 17.06
N LYS A 24 12.79 -12.37 16.11
CA LYS A 24 13.32 -13.43 15.23
C LYS A 24 14.20 -12.87 14.11
N GLY A 25 13.75 -11.78 13.46
CA GLY A 25 14.41 -11.21 12.30
C GLY A 25 15.79 -10.62 12.60
N ILE A 26 16.00 -10.10 13.81
CA ILE A 26 17.33 -9.63 14.26
C ILE A 26 18.31 -10.79 14.44
N GLU A 27 17.86 -11.94 14.96
CA GLU A 27 18.71 -13.12 15.11
C GLU A 27 19.08 -13.75 13.76
N GLU A 28 18.14 -13.77 12.81
CA GLU A 28 18.34 -14.39 11.50
C GLU A 28 19.18 -13.51 10.54
N ASN A 29 18.71 -12.28 10.25
CA ASN A 29 19.41 -11.33 9.39
C ASN A 29 18.86 -9.90 9.56
N PRO A 30 19.46 -9.08 10.43
CA PRO A 30 18.94 -7.74 10.71
C PRO A 30 19.01 -6.82 9.48
N MET A 31 19.90 -7.09 8.52
CA MET A 31 20.10 -6.26 7.32
C MET A 31 19.05 -6.50 6.23
N LYS A 32 18.29 -7.58 6.33
CA LYS A 32 17.26 -7.95 5.34
C LYS A 32 15.88 -8.20 5.96
N CYS A 33 15.75 -7.92 7.25
CA CYS A 33 14.50 -8.08 7.98
C CYS A 33 13.49 -7.03 7.46
N GLU A 34 12.46 -7.49 6.75
CA GLU A 34 11.32 -6.70 6.31
C GLU A 34 10.00 -7.34 6.71
N HIS A 35 9.03 -6.53 7.17
CA HIS A 35 7.68 -6.99 7.45
C HIS A 35 6.66 -6.08 6.79
N VAL A 36 5.99 -6.59 5.76
CA VAL A 36 5.04 -5.82 4.95
C VAL A 36 3.61 -5.94 5.50
N LEU A 37 2.81 -4.89 5.30
CA LEU A 37 1.41 -4.86 5.75
C LEU A 37 0.57 -6.06 5.27
N PRO A 38 0.67 -6.54 4.00
CA PRO A 38 -0.08 -7.71 3.56
C PRO A 38 0.19 -8.97 4.39
N THR A 39 1.42 -9.16 4.89
CA THR A 39 1.77 -10.29 5.75
C THR A 39 1.11 -10.16 7.12
N ALA A 40 1.20 -8.98 7.75
CA ALA A 40 0.57 -8.72 9.04
C ALA A 40 -0.96 -8.91 8.97
N VAL A 41 -1.59 -8.27 7.98
CA VAL A 41 -3.04 -8.37 7.78
C VAL A 41 -3.45 -9.80 7.44
N GLY A 42 -2.67 -10.49 6.59
CA GLY A 42 -2.91 -11.88 6.23
C GLY A 42 -2.86 -12.82 7.44
N GLN A 43 -1.95 -12.60 8.39
CA GLN A 43 -1.90 -13.33 9.64
C GLN A 43 -3.15 -13.06 10.50
N LEU A 44 -3.53 -11.81 10.69
CA LEU A 44 -4.72 -11.44 11.47
C LEU A 44 -6.02 -12.03 10.88
N VAL A 45 -6.12 -12.11 9.55
CA VAL A 45 -7.24 -12.76 8.87
C VAL A 45 -7.23 -14.26 9.12
N LYS A 46 -6.07 -14.93 9.00
CA LYS A 46 -5.93 -16.38 9.27
C LYS A 46 -6.26 -16.74 10.72
N GLU A 47 -5.88 -15.89 11.66
CA GLU A 47 -6.18 -16.05 13.09
C GLU A 47 -7.62 -15.67 13.46
N GLY A 48 -8.43 -15.19 12.50
CA GLY A 48 -9.81 -14.74 12.74
C GLY A 48 -9.92 -13.45 13.57
N LYS A 49 -8.81 -12.73 13.77
CA LYS A 49 -8.75 -11.48 14.55
C LYS A 49 -9.28 -10.27 13.77
N CYS A 50 -9.32 -10.34 12.44
CA CYS A 50 -9.94 -9.32 11.61
C CYS A 50 -10.62 -9.90 10.36
N LYS A 51 -11.44 -9.08 9.70
CA LYS A 51 -12.00 -9.36 8.37
C LYS A 51 -11.62 -8.23 7.44
N VAL A 52 -11.21 -8.57 6.21
CA VAL A 52 -10.88 -7.59 5.17
C VAL A 52 -12.00 -7.57 4.15
N LYS A 53 -12.60 -6.39 3.94
CA LYS A 53 -13.53 -6.14 2.84
C LYS A 53 -12.75 -5.57 1.66
N VAL A 54 -12.79 -6.27 0.52
CA VAL A 54 -12.20 -5.78 -0.73
C VAL A 54 -13.23 -4.89 -1.44
N MET A 55 -12.84 -3.66 -1.76
CA MET A 55 -13.67 -2.70 -2.49
C MET A 55 -13.15 -2.56 -3.92
N SER A 56 -14.06 -2.62 -4.90
CA SER A 56 -13.75 -2.35 -6.30
C SER A 56 -13.82 -0.84 -6.59
N SER A 57 -12.96 -0.37 -7.48
CA SER A 57 -13.02 0.97 -8.07
C SER A 57 -13.09 0.85 -9.59
N ALA A 58 -13.73 1.82 -10.25
CA ALA A 58 -13.70 1.98 -11.71
C ALA A 58 -12.40 2.66 -12.19
N ASP A 59 -11.64 3.25 -11.26
CA ASP A 59 -10.37 3.91 -11.58
C ASP A 59 -9.28 2.89 -11.90
N HIS A 60 -8.38 3.32 -12.78
CA HIS A 60 -7.22 2.54 -13.17
C HIS A 60 -5.99 3.14 -12.53
N TRP A 61 -5.27 2.32 -11.76
CA TRP A 61 -3.99 2.75 -11.22
C TRP A 61 -2.90 2.74 -12.29
N PHE A 62 -2.09 3.79 -12.28
CA PHE A 62 -0.85 3.89 -13.05
C PHE A 62 0.24 4.51 -12.18
N GLY A 63 1.48 4.11 -12.42
CA GLY A 63 2.64 4.55 -11.66
C GLY A 63 3.92 4.22 -12.41
N VAL A 64 5.04 4.77 -11.94
CA VAL A 64 6.35 4.54 -12.55
C VAL A 64 7.10 3.54 -11.68
N THR A 65 7.25 2.31 -12.16
CA THR A 65 8.07 1.27 -11.51
C THR A 65 9.46 1.24 -12.14
N TYR A 66 9.50 1.33 -13.47
CA TYR A 66 10.71 1.44 -14.26
C TYR A 66 10.74 2.77 -15.02
N LYS A 67 11.92 3.17 -15.51
CA LYS A 67 12.10 4.44 -16.21
C LYS A 67 11.24 4.51 -17.48
N GLU A 68 11.01 3.36 -18.09
CA GLU A 68 10.26 3.15 -19.33
C GLU A 68 8.76 3.38 -19.14
N ASP A 69 8.24 3.33 -17.91
CA ASP A 69 6.82 3.61 -17.60
C ASP A 69 6.50 5.11 -17.66
N LYS A 70 7.53 5.96 -17.50
CA LYS A 70 7.37 7.42 -17.37
C LYS A 70 6.61 8.07 -18.53
N PRO A 71 6.92 7.78 -19.81
CA PRO A 71 6.21 8.39 -20.93
C PRO A 71 4.70 8.11 -20.87
N GLY A 72 4.31 6.87 -20.54
CA GLY A 72 2.91 6.48 -20.42
C GLY A 72 2.18 7.19 -19.27
N VAL A 73 2.83 7.31 -18.11
CA VAL A 73 2.25 8.03 -16.96
C VAL A 73 2.08 9.52 -17.25
N VAL A 74 3.06 10.17 -17.87
CA VAL A 74 2.97 11.59 -18.26
C VAL A 74 1.83 11.82 -19.25
N GLN A 75 1.71 10.95 -20.25
CA GLN A 75 0.62 11.02 -21.22
C GLN A 75 -0.74 10.88 -20.54
N LYS A 76 -0.92 9.91 -19.62
CA LYS A 76 -2.19 9.72 -18.90
C LYS A 76 -2.57 10.95 -18.06
N LEU A 77 -1.61 11.57 -17.37
CA LEU A 77 -1.86 12.80 -16.63
C LEU A 77 -2.26 13.96 -17.55
N GLN A 78 -1.62 14.09 -18.71
CA GLN A 78 -1.99 15.10 -19.70
C GLN A 78 -3.41 14.88 -20.23
N GLU A 79 -3.76 13.64 -20.60
CA GLU A 79 -5.12 13.28 -21.02
C GLU A 79 -6.17 13.63 -19.95
N CYS A 80 -5.88 13.42 -18.67
CA CYS A 80 -6.79 13.80 -17.58
C CYS A 80 -6.98 15.32 -17.47
N LYS A 81 -5.92 16.11 -17.69
CA LYS A 81 -5.98 17.58 -17.69
C LYS A 81 -6.76 18.11 -18.90
N ASP A 82 -6.49 17.57 -20.09
CA ASP A 82 -7.16 17.97 -21.33
C ASP A 82 -8.67 17.67 -21.28
N LYS A 83 -9.06 16.59 -20.58
CA LYS A 83 -10.46 16.24 -20.31
C LYS A 83 -11.09 17.06 -19.18
N GLY A 84 -10.34 17.96 -18.54
CA GLY A 84 -10.82 18.79 -17.43
C GLY A 84 -11.07 18.03 -16.12
N LEU A 85 -10.59 16.79 -15.99
CA LEU A 85 -10.73 16.02 -14.74
C LEU A 85 -9.87 16.59 -13.61
N TYR A 86 -8.74 17.21 -13.98
CA TYR A 86 -7.86 17.92 -13.06
C TYR A 86 -7.48 19.29 -13.63
N PRO A 87 -7.26 20.30 -12.78
CA PRO A 87 -6.68 21.55 -13.22
C PRO A 87 -5.25 21.34 -13.73
N PHE A 88 -4.79 22.25 -14.58
CA PHE A 88 -3.41 22.24 -15.04
C PHE A 88 -2.43 22.48 -13.89
N ASP A 89 -2.84 23.30 -12.94
CA ASP A 89 -2.08 23.69 -11.76
C ASP A 89 -2.87 23.31 -10.51
N LEU A 90 -2.43 22.28 -9.78
CA LEU A 90 -3.19 21.68 -8.69
C LEU A 90 -3.11 22.46 -7.38
N TRP A 91 -2.05 23.27 -7.20
CA TRP A 91 -1.68 23.88 -5.90
C TRP A 91 -1.50 25.39 -5.96
N LYS A 92 -2.16 26.05 -6.90
CA LYS A 92 -2.21 27.52 -6.94
C LYS A 92 -3.14 28.09 -5.88
#